data_AF-K1R528-F1
#
_entry.id   AF-K1R528-F1
#
_cell.length_a   1.000
_cell.length_b   1.000
_cell.length_c   1.000
_cell.angle_alpha   90.00
_cell.angle_beta   90.00
_cell.angle_gamma   90.00
#
_symmetry.space_group_name_H-M   'P 1'
#
loop_
_entity.id
_entity.type
_entity.pdbx_description
1 polymer ?
#
loop_
_entity_poly.entity_id
_entity_poly.type
_entity_poly.pdbx_seq_one_letter_code
_entity_poly.pdbx_strand_id
1 'polypeptide(L)'
;MRLEEQGLAYEGALYRKVVNDENIKFQHKKYLFVGFNMMQVVERKLCDRLMKEGKAHFYWDYDDYYMQNNHEAGHYIREYLKYYPNELNDMPPHDLREIYHNFDNNKDITYISASTENIQARYVNQWLKEKKRYKYGKKVAIVLADEGLLQSVIHSLPTNEDIKSLPDYSENDKLAYNITL
;
A
#
# COMPACT_ATOMS: atom_id res chain seq x y z
N MET A 1 19.89 -28.07 6.45
CA MET A 1 20.75 -28.38 7.61
C MET A 1 22.07 -27.58 7.67
N ARG A 2 22.59 -27.00 6.57
CA ARG A 2 23.92 -26.33 6.58
C ARG A 2 23.96 -24.86 7.07
N LEU A 3 22.81 -24.18 7.18
CA LEU A 3 22.71 -22.77 7.60
C LEU A 3 22.42 -22.61 9.10
N GLU A 4 21.59 -23.49 9.67
CA GLU A 4 21.25 -23.48 11.11
C GLU A 4 22.47 -23.74 12.00
N GLU A 5 23.38 -24.63 11.57
CA GLU A 5 24.65 -24.90 12.26
C GLU A 5 25.60 -23.69 12.30
N GLN A 6 25.39 -22.70 11.42
CA GLN A 6 26.17 -21.47 11.34
C GLN A 6 25.51 -20.28 12.07
N GLY A 7 24.38 -20.50 12.76
CA GLY A 7 23.62 -19.42 13.39
C GLY A 7 22.90 -18.50 12.42
N LEU A 8 22.82 -18.88 11.14
CA LEU A 8 22.19 -18.10 10.08
C LEU A 8 20.83 -18.71 9.74
N ALA A 9 19.75 -17.97 9.96
CA ALA A 9 18.42 -18.32 9.50
C ALA A 9 17.99 -17.30 8.45
N TYR A 10 17.70 -17.76 7.23
CA TYR A 10 16.98 -16.94 6.28
C TYR A 10 15.50 -16.84 6.72
N GLU A 11 14.83 -15.79 6.29
CA GLU A 11 13.49 -15.43 6.76
C GLU A 11 12.49 -16.62 6.74
N GLY A 12 12.45 -17.36 5.63
CA GLY A 12 11.61 -18.56 5.52
C GLY A 12 11.99 -19.74 6.42
N ALA A 13 13.23 -19.84 6.90
CA ALA A 13 13.64 -20.83 7.91
C ALA A 13 13.24 -20.38 9.32
N LEU A 14 13.37 -19.08 9.62
CA LEU A 14 12.94 -18.52 10.90
C LEU A 14 11.42 -18.66 11.08
N TYR A 15 10.65 -18.32 10.04
CA TYR A 15 9.20 -18.50 10.03
C TYR A 15 8.80 -19.96 10.21
N ARG A 16 9.47 -20.90 9.51
CA ARG A 16 9.20 -22.33 9.68
C ARG A 16 9.47 -22.82 11.09
N LYS A 17 10.56 -22.35 11.72
CA LYS A 17 10.89 -22.71 13.10
C LYS A 17 9.81 -22.21 14.07
N VAL A 18 9.37 -20.96 13.92
CA VAL A 18 8.31 -20.36 14.75
C VAL A 18 6.97 -21.08 14.57
N VAL A 19 6.59 -21.38 13.33
CA VAL A 19 5.31 -22.01 13.02
C VAL A 19 5.26 -23.47 13.49
N ASN A 20 6.36 -24.20 13.37
CA ASN A 20 6.43 -25.61 13.74
C ASN A 20 6.76 -25.85 15.22
N ASP A 21 7.22 -24.83 15.95
CA ASP A 21 7.46 -24.95 17.39
C ASP A 21 6.14 -24.89 18.16
N GLU A 22 5.56 -26.04 18.45
CA GLU A 22 4.32 -26.16 19.22
C GLU A 22 4.43 -25.56 20.63
N ASN A 23 5.63 -25.39 21.18
CA ASN A 23 5.84 -24.84 22.52
C ASN A 23 6.02 -23.32 22.54
N ILE A 24 6.03 -22.65 21.38
CA ILE A 24 6.19 -21.20 21.35
C ILE A 24 5.04 -20.53 22.11
N LYS A 25 5.41 -19.64 23.04
CA LYS A 25 4.45 -18.86 23.81
C LYS A 25 4.29 -17.48 23.20
N PHE A 26 3.10 -17.22 22.65
CA PHE A 26 2.73 -15.88 22.21
C PHE A 26 2.53 -14.97 23.42
N GLN A 27 3.45 -14.02 23.56
CA GLN A 27 3.58 -13.13 24.72
C GLN A 27 2.45 -12.11 24.83
N HIS A 28 1.87 -11.71 23.69
CA HIS A 28 0.85 -10.68 23.67
C HIS A 28 -0.55 -11.27 23.76
N LYS A 29 -1.46 -10.49 24.33
CA LYS A 29 -2.87 -10.86 24.42
C LYS A 29 -3.54 -10.87 23.06
N LYS A 30 -3.17 -9.91 22.20
CA LYS A 30 -3.76 -9.69 20.88
C LYS A 30 -2.67 -9.38 19.84
N TYR A 31 -2.91 -9.79 18.60
CA TYR A 31 -2.07 -9.58 17.42
C TYR A 31 -2.98 -9.05 16.30
N LEU A 32 -2.63 -7.89 15.75
CA LEU A 32 -3.40 -7.24 14.69
C LEU A 32 -2.69 -7.43 13.36
N PHE A 33 -3.41 -7.95 12.38
CA PHE A 33 -2.93 -8.14 11.01
C PHE A 33 -3.61 -7.10 10.11
N VAL A 34 -2.83 -6.21 9.50
CA VAL A 34 -3.35 -5.07 8.73
C VAL A 34 -2.66 -5.01 7.38
N GLY A 35 -3.44 -4.91 6.29
CA GLY A 35 -2.90 -4.57 4.96
C GLY A 35 -2.12 -5.67 4.24
N PHE A 36 -2.33 -6.95 4.58
CA PHE A 36 -1.75 -8.06 3.82
C PHE A 36 -2.46 -8.20 2.46
N ASN A 37 -1.69 -8.36 1.38
CA ASN A 37 -2.23 -8.63 0.05
C ASN A 37 -2.24 -10.14 -0.26
N MET A 38 -1.06 -10.74 -0.41
CA MET A 38 -0.88 -12.18 -0.57
C MET A 38 -0.05 -12.73 0.60
N MET A 39 -0.66 -13.59 1.41
CA MET A 39 0.02 -14.26 2.52
C MET A 39 0.67 -15.55 2.07
N GLN A 40 1.90 -15.78 2.51
CA GLN A 40 2.64 -17.04 2.37
C GLN A 40 1.99 -18.15 3.20
N VAL A 41 2.26 -19.41 2.84
CA VAL A 41 1.75 -20.59 3.57
C VAL A 41 2.14 -20.56 5.06
N VAL A 42 3.36 -20.08 5.37
CA VAL A 42 3.85 -19.99 6.75
C VAL A 42 3.12 -18.91 7.55
N GLU A 43 2.81 -17.77 6.93
CA GLU A 43 2.04 -16.69 7.56
C GLU A 43 0.62 -17.14 7.86
N ARG A 44 -0.02 -17.85 6.93
CA ARG A 44 -1.35 -18.44 7.15
C ARG A 44 -1.37 -19.41 8.33
N LYS A 45 -0.38 -20.29 8.43
CA LYS A 45 -0.27 -21.20 9.58
C LYS A 45 -0.10 -20.47 10.92
N LEU A 46 0.66 -19.37 10.93
CA LEU A 46 0.81 -18.53 12.12
C LEU A 46 -0.53 -17.85 12.49
N CYS A 47 -1.21 -17.28 11.49
CA CYS A 47 -2.53 -16.66 11.64
C CYS A 47 -3.55 -17.66 12.20
N ASP A 48 -3.63 -18.87 11.64
CA ASP A 48 -4.50 -19.95 12.10
C ASP A 48 -4.26 -20.30 13.57
N ARG A 49 -3.00 -20.36 13.99
CA ARG A 49 -2.65 -20.67 15.37
C ARG A 49 -3.08 -19.57 16.33
N LEU A 50 -2.76 -18.31 16.00
CA LEU A 50 -3.15 -17.16 16.81
C LEU A 50 -4.67 -16.97 16.85
N MET A 51 -5.38 -17.31 15.78
CA MET A 51 -6.85 -17.36 15.76
C MET A 51 -7.41 -18.41 16.70
N LYS A 52 -6.87 -19.64 16.67
CA LYS A 52 -7.30 -20.73 17.58
C LYS A 52 -7.10 -20.37 19.04
N GLU A 53 -6.08 -19.57 19.35
CA GLU A 53 -5.85 -19.04 20.69
C GLU A 53 -6.72 -17.81 21.05
N GLY A 54 -7.56 -17.32 20.12
CA GLY A 54 -8.41 -16.13 20.31
C GLY A 54 -7.62 -14.82 20.37
N LYS A 55 -6.40 -14.80 19.82
CA LYS A 55 -5.47 -13.67 19.90
C LYS A 55 -5.34 -12.88 18.60
N ALA A 56 -5.75 -13.42 17.46
CA ALA A 56 -5.63 -12.73 16.17
C ALA A 56 -6.86 -11.86 15.84
N HIS A 57 -6.62 -10.71 15.22
CA HIS A 57 -7.62 -9.80 14.64
C HIS A 57 -7.12 -9.32 13.28
N PHE A 58 -8.02 -9.26 12.29
CA PHE A 58 -7.65 -8.96 10.90
C PHE A 58 -8.37 -7.73 10.37
N TYR A 59 -7.61 -6.87 9.72
CA TYR A 59 -8.07 -5.65 9.07
C TYR A 59 -7.67 -5.69 7.60
N TRP A 60 -8.66 -5.95 6.76
CA TRP A 60 -8.47 -6.02 5.32
C TRP A 60 -8.93 -4.73 4.66
N ASP A 61 -8.10 -4.24 3.75
CA ASP A 61 -8.42 -3.12 2.87
C ASP A 61 -8.64 -3.67 1.47
N TYR A 62 -9.85 -3.47 0.93
CA TYR A 62 -10.26 -3.92 -0.39
C TYR A 62 -11.39 -3.03 -0.89
N ASP A 63 -11.71 -3.10 -2.18
CA ASP A 63 -12.87 -2.42 -2.74
C ASP A 63 -13.87 -3.47 -3.25
N ASP A 64 -15.16 -3.24 -3.05
CA ASP A 64 -16.24 -4.12 -3.47
C ASP A 64 -16.21 -4.39 -4.99
N TYR A 65 -15.70 -3.44 -5.76
CA TYR A 65 -15.43 -3.61 -7.19
C TYR A 65 -14.62 -4.87 -7.47
N TYR A 66 -13.56 -5.14 -6.69
CA TYR A 66 -12.71 -6.32 -6.87
C TYR A 66 -13.31 -7.62 -6.33
N MET A 67 -14.31 -7.52 -5.46
CA MET A 67 -14.95 -8.69 -4.86
C MET A 67 -15.97 -9.34 -5.81
N GLN A 68 -16.38 -8.61 -6.84
CA GLN A 68 -17.33 -9.07 -7.87
C GLN A 68 -16.60 -9.70 -9.07
N ASN A 69 -17.37 -10.40 -9.93
CA ASN A 69 -16.96 -10.84 -11.28
C ASN A 69 -15.61 -11.58 -11.41
N ASN A 70 -15.12 -12.21 -10.34
CA ASN A 70 -13.82 -12.88 -10.31
C ASN A 70 -12.63 -11.99 -10.76
N HIS A 71 -12.67 -10.69 -10.46
CA HIS A 71 -11.49 -9.84 -10.68
C HIS A 71 -10.25 -10.45 -10.01
N GLU A 72 -9.14 -10.49 -10.74
CA GLU A 72 -7.88 -11.12 -10.30
C GLU A 72 -7.34 -10.45 -9.02
N ALA A 73 -7.42 -9.13 -8.95
CA ALA A 73 -7.01 -8.35 -7.77
C ALA A 73 -7.77 -8.71 -6.48
N GLY A 74 -8.98 -9.29 -6.59
CA GLY A 74 -9.76 -9.76 -5.44
C GLY A 74 -9.53 -11.24 -5.10
N HIS A 75 -8.68 -11.97 -5.83
CA HIS A 75 -8.55 -13.43 -5.71
C HIS A 75 -8.20 -13.89 -4.30
N TYR A 76 -7.10 -13.38 -3.74
CA TYR A 76 -6.61 -13.79 -2.42
C TYR A 76 -7.53 -13.31 -1.29
N ILE A 77 -7.98 -12.06 -1.34
CA ILE A 77 -8.84 -11.52 -0.29
C ILE A 77 -10.18 -12.28 -0.20
N ARG A 78 -10.78 -12.68 -1.32
CA ARG A 78 -11.99 -13.54 -1.34
C ARG A 78 -11.76 -14.89 -0.68
N GLU A 79 -10.55 -15.45 -0.77
CA GLU A 79 -10.20 -16.69 -0.06
C GLU A 79 -10.00 -16.42 1.43
N TYR A 80 -9.27 -15.37 1.78
CA TYR A 80 -8.91 -15.04 3.15
C TYR A 80 -10.11 -14.67 4.01
N LEU A 81 -11.07 -13.88 3.51
CA LEU A 81 -12.24 -13.48 4.29
C LEU A 81 -13.12 -14.65 4.77
N LYS A 82 -13.01 -15.83 4.15
CA LYS A 82 -13.71 -17.06 4.59
C LYS A 82 -13.15 -17.62 5.90
N TYR A 83 -11.87 -17.36 6.18
CA TYR A 83 -11.14 -17.90 7.33
C TYR A 83 -10.74 -16.81 8.32
N TYR A 84 -10.49 -15.60 7.83
CA TYR A 84 -9.99 -14.43 8.54
C TYR A 84 -10.98 -13.27 8.35
N PRO A 85 -12.11 -13.24 9.09
CA PRO A 85 -13.11 -12.19 8.93
C PRO A 85 -12.51 -10.82 9.27
N ASN A 86 -13.01 -9.77 8.61
CA ASN A 86 -12.57 -8.40 8.86
C ASN A 86 -13.24 -7.87 10.14
N GLU A 87 -12.46 -7.29 11.05
CA GLU A 87 -12.97 -6.68 12.29
C GLU A 87 -13.86 -5.47 12.03
N LEU A 88 -13.80 -4.90 10.82
CA LEU A 88 -14.63 -3.74 10.43
C LEU A 88 -16.05 -4.13 10.01
N ASN A 89 -16.35 -5.42 9.82
CA ASN A 89 -17.63 -5.87 9.24
C ASN A 89 -18.88 -5.54 10.08
N ASP A 90 -18.73 -5.26 11.37
CA ASP A 90 -19.84 -4.89 12.26
C ASP A 90 -20.16 -3.38 12.26
N MET A 91 -19.44 -2.58 11.45
CA MET A 91 -19.69 -1.15 11.32
C MET A 91 -21.04 -0.84 10.64
N PRO A 92 -21.63 0.34 10.89
CA PRO A 92 -22.81 0.80 10.18
C PRO A 92 -22.65 0.73 8.65
N PRO A 93 -23.72 0.40 7.88
CA PRO A 93 -23.62 0.28 6.42
C PRO A 93 -23.10 1.53 5.70
N HIS A 94 -23.35 2.71 6.25
CA HIS A 94 -22.81 3.96 5.71
C HIS A 94 -21.27 4.00 5.80
N ASP A 95 -20.71 3.59 6.94
CA ASP A 95 -19.27 3.63 7.18
C ASP A 95 -18.55 2.56 6.35
N LEU A 96 -19.15 1.38 6.23
CA LEU A 96 -18.67 0.32 5.31
C LEU A 96 -18.59 0.82 3.87
N ARG A 97 -19.58 1.62 3.43
CA ARG A 97 -19.60 2.18 2.09
C ARG A 97 -18.45 3.15 1.86
N GLU A 98 -18.15 4.01 2.83
CA GLU A 98 -17.01 4.94 2.73
C GLU A 98 -15.67 4.21 2.65
N ILE A 99 -15.56 3.02 3.25
CA ILE A 99 -14.32 2.23 3.26
C ILE A 99 -14.18 1.40 1.98
N TYR A 100 -15.25 0.76 1.50
CA TYR A 100 -15.17 -0.27 0.45
C TYR A 100 -15.68 0.14 -0.94
N HIS A 101 -16.21 1.36 -1.11
CA HIS A 101 -16.70 1.88 -2.41
C HIS A 101 -15.88 3.06 -2.93
N ASN A 102 -14.55 3.00 -2.77
CA ASN A 102 -13.65 4.03 -3.27
C ASN A 102 -13.64 4.11 -4.80
N PHE A 103 -13.90 3.01 -5.49
CA PHE A 103 -13.95 2.95 -6.96
C PHE A 103 -15.20 3.58 -7.56
N ASP A 104 -16.33 3.60 -6.84
CA ASP A 104 -17.59 4.22 -7.28
C ASP A 104 -17.47 5.76 -7.38
N ASN A 105 -16.54 6.35 -6.65
CA ASN A 105 -16.33 7.79 -6.66
C ASN A 105 -15.80 8.26 -8.02
N ASN A 106 -16.39 9.34 -8.55
CA ASN A 106 -15.97 9.97 -9.80
C ASN A 106 -14.49 10.37 -9.76
N LYS A 107 -13.75 10.13 -10.85
CA LYS A 107 -12.30 10.32 -10.93
C LYS A 107 -11.95 11.29 -12.05
N ASP A 108 -11.08 12.25 -11.75
CA ASP A 108 -10.48 13.14 -12.75
C ASP A 108 -9.23 12.47 -13.34
N ILE A 109 -9.43 11.67 -14.40
CA ILE A 109 -8.37 10.90 -15.06
C ILE A 109 -7.90 11.65 -16.30
N THR A 110 -6.60 11.87 -16.42
CA THR A 110 -5.98 12.47 -17.60
C THR A 110 -4.91 11.53 -18.14
N TYR A 111 -4.99 11.21 -19.42
CA TYR A 111 -3.97 10.43 -20.13
C TYR A 111 -2.97 11.38 -20.79
N ILE A 112 -1.68 11.11 -20.58
CA ILE A 112 -0.60 11.85 -21.24
C ILE A 112 0.26 10.85 -22.00
N SER A 113 0.54 11.16 -23.26
CA SER A 113 1.46 10.40 -24.10
C SER A 113 2.74 11.22 -24.33
N ALA A 114 3.89 10.57 -24.20
CA ALA A 114 5.18 11.14 -24.54
C ALA A 114 5.96 10.18 -25.45
N SER A 115 6.88 10.70 -26.26
CA SER A 115 7.69 9.88 -27.16
C SER A 115 8.74 9.01 -26.45
N THR A 116 9.06 9.34 -25.19
CA THR A 116 9.95 8.54 -24.31
C THR A 116 9.52 8.65 -22.85
N GLU A 117 9.87 7.66 -22.03
CA GLU A 117 9.60 7.66 -20.59
C GLU A 117 10.31 8.82 -19.86
N ASN A 118 11.50 9.24 -20.34
CA ASN A 118 12.19 10.41 -19.80
C ASN A 118 11.42 11.73 -20.03
N ILE A 119 10.75 11.86 -21.18
CA ILE A 119 9.88 13.02 -21.44
C ILE A 119 8.64 12.94 -20.54
N GLN A 120 8.09 11.75 -20.33
CA GLN A 120 6.99 11.54 -19.39
C GLN A 120 7.38 11.93 -17.95
N ALA A 121 8.57 11.53 -17.49
CA ALA A 121 9.10 11.91 -16.19
C ALA A 121 9.24 13.44 -16.03
N ARG A 122 9.65 14.14 -17.10
CA ARG A 122 9.72 15.62 -17.10
C ARG A 122 8.36 16.30 -17.01
N TYR A 123 7.33 15.67 -17.55
CA TYR A 123 5.97 16.20 -17.48
C TYR A 123 5.44 16.32 -16.04
N VAL A 124 6.00 15.58 -15.08
CA VAL A 124 5.68 15.69 -13.65
C VAL A 124 5.76 17.14 -13.16
N ASN A 125 6.76 17.92 -13.62
CA ASN A 125 6.88 19.35 -13.25
C ASN A 125 5.62 20.13 -13.62
N GLN A 126 5.21 20.00 -14.88
CA GLN A 126 4.06 20.70 -15.43
C GLN A 126 2.78 20.23 -14.74
N TRP A 127 2.60 18.92 -14.60
CA TRP A 127 1.44 18.34 -13.92
C TRP A 127 1.30 18.83 -12.47
N LEU A 128 2.39 18.96 -11.73
CA LEU A 128 2.38 19.51 -10.37
C LEU A 128 1.99 21.00 -10.33
N LYS A 129 2.43 21.78 -11.31
CA LYS A 129 2.09 23.22 -11.43
C LYS A 129 0.63 23.42 -11.85
N GLU A 130 0.13 22.59 -12.76
CA GLU A 130 -1.27 22.56 -13.16
C GLU A 130 -2.19 22.33 -11.95
N LYS A 131 -3.32 23.04 -11.92
CA LYS A 131 -4.28 23.03 -10.80
C LYS A 131 -3.66 23.27 -9.42
N LYS A 132 -2.42 23.81 -9.36
CA LYS A 132 -1.64 24.08 -8.14
C LYS A 132 -1.47 22.83 -7.26
N ARG A 133 -1.34 21.64 -7.87
CA ARG A 133 -1.19 20.35 -7.15
C ARG A 133 0.03 20.33 -6.22
N TYR A 134 1.08 21.09 -6.53
CA TYR A 134 2.24 21.27 -5.64
C TYR A 134 1.88 21.75 -4.23
N LYS A 135 0.73 22.43 -4.05
CA LYS A 135 0.24 22.88 -2.73
C LYS A 135 -0.40 21.77 -1.90
N TYR A 136 -0.72 20.63 -2.52
CA TYR A 136 -1.39 19.52 -1.82
C TYR A 136 -0.44 18.73 -0.93
N GLY A 137 0.88 18.95 -1.05
CA GLY A 137 1.90 18.35 -0.21
C GLY A 137 1.77 16.82 -0.18
N LYS A 138 1.71 16.27 1.05
CA LYS A 138 1.60 14.81 1.29
C LYS A 138 0.35 14.15 0.70
N LYS A 139 -0.63 14.91 0.18
CA LYS A 139 -1.80 14.36 -0.51
C LYS A 139 -1.54 14.00 -1.97
N VAL A 140 -0.34 14.28 -2.49
CA VAL A 140 0.09 13.91 -3.84
C VAL A 140 1.13 12.80 -3.76
N ALA A 141 0.95 11.78 -4.60
CA ALA A 141 1.90 10.71 -4.80
C ALA A 141 2.25 10.58 -6.28
N ILE A 142 3.52 10.31 -6.56
CA ILE A 142 4.04 9.92 -7.87
C ILE A 142 4.44 8.45 -7.74
N VAL A 143 3.75 7.58 -8.49
CA VAL A 143 3.99 6.13 -8.47
C VAL A 143 4.70 5.75 -9.75
N LEU A 144 5.86 5.09 -9.64
CA LEU A 144 6.70 4.72 -10.78
C LEU A 144 6.67 3.20 -10.96
N ALA A 145 6.29 2.73 -12.14
CA ALA A 145 6.36 1.30 -12.47
C ALA A 145 7.79 0.83 -12.80
N ASP A 146 8.73 1.76 -13.03
CA ASP A 146 10.14 1.50 -13.28
C ASP A 146 10.99 2.43 -12.40
N GLU A 147 11.83 1.84 -11.54
CA GLU A 147 12.76 2.57 -10.67
C GLU A 147 13.82 3.34 -11.47
N GLY A 148 14.13 2.94 -12.70
CA GLY A 148 15.03 3.66 -13.60
C GLY A 148 14.61 5.11 -13.86
N LEU A 149 13.31 5.42 -13.71
CA LEU A 149 12.76 6.77 -13.91
C LEU A 149 12.91 7.68 -12.69
N LEU A 150 13.29 7.15 -11.53
CA LEU A 150 13.32 7.89 -10.27
C LEU A 150 14.20 9.15 -10.35
N GLN A 151 15.39 9.03 -10.92
CA GLN A 151 16.31 10.17 -11.07
C GLN A 151 15.72 11.24 -12.00
N SER A 152 15.14 10.84 -13.13
CA SER A 152 14.48 11.75 -14.06
C SER A 152 13.32 12.50 -13.41
N VAL A 153 12.54 11.83 -12.56
CA VAL A 153 11.44 12.45 -11.82
C VAL A 153 11.94 13.41 -10.75
N ILE A 154 12.92 13.00 -9.94
CA ILE A 154 13.51 13.86 -8.89
C ILE A 154 14.04 15.16 -9.49
N HIS A 155 14.79 15.07 -10.59
CA HIS A 155 15.31 16.25 -11.29
C HIS A 155 14.22 17.11 -11.95
N SER A 156 13.03 16.55 -12.15
CA SER A 156 11.90 17.25 -12.76
C SER A 156 10.97 17.86 -11.72
N LEU A 157 11.11 17.55 -10.43
CA LEU A 157 10.28 18.18 -9.40
C LEU A 157 10.51 19.70 -9.39
N PRO A 158 9.44 20.50 -9.25
CA PRO A 158 9.60 21.94 -9.20
C PRO A 158 10.34 22.34 -7.92
N THR A 159 11.36 23.17 -8.08
CA THR A 159 12.15 23.73 -7.00
C THR A 159 11.37 24.83 -6.26
N ASN A 160 11.88 25.25 -5.10
CA ASN A 160 11.32 26.42 -4.41
C ASN A 160 11.41 27.69 -5.27
N GLU A 161 12.43 27.83 -6.11
CA GLU A 161 12.58 28.97 -7.02
C GLU A 161 11.53 28.94 -8.13
N ASP A 162 11.30 27.77 -8.72
CA ASP A 162 10.23 27.57 -9.72
C ASP A 162 8.88 28.03 -9.19
N ILE A 163 8.59 27.75 -7.92
CA ILE A 163 7.29 28.04 -7.31
C ILE A 163 7.16 29.48 -6.84
N LYS A 164 8.24 30.06 -6.31
CA LYS A 164 8.29 31.50 -5.99
C LYS A 164 8.05 32.38 -7.21
N SER A 165 8.40 31.89 -8.41
CA SER A 165 8.16 32.60 -9.67
C SER A 165 6.69 32.60 -10.11
N LEU A 166 5.83 31.78 -9.50
CA LEU A 166 4.41 31.70 -9.87
C LEU A 166 3.63 32.89 -9.31
N PRO A 167 2.69 33.48 -10.07
CA PRO A 167 1.98 34.70 -9.69
C PRO A 167 1.14 34.57 -8.41
N ASP A 168 0.77 33.34 -8.02
CA ASP A 168 -0.07 33.05 -6.85
C ASP A 168 0.70 32.37 -5.69
N TYR A 169 2.01 32.63 -5.61
CA TYR A 169 2.88 32.11 -4.55
C TYR A 169 2.47 32.67 -3.17
N SER A 170 2.55 31.82 -2.13
CA SER A 170 2.44 32.20 -0.73
C SER A 170 3.60 31.64 0.07
N GLU A 171 4.12 32.38 1.05
CA GLU A 171 5.20 31.90 1.94
C GLU A 171 4.84 30.65 2.76
N ASN A 172 3.54 30.34 2.87
CA ASN A 172 3.05 29.13 3.50
C ASN A 172 3.08 27.89 2.58
N ASP A 173 3.40 28.05 1.29
CA ASP A 173 3.48 26.95 0.33
C ASP A 173 4.71 26.08 0.65
N LYS A 174 4.52 24.99 1.39
CA LYS A 174 5.56 23.98 1.66
C LYS A 174 5.47 22.83 0.67
N LEU A 175 6.58 22.58 -0.02
CA LEU A 175 6.70 21.43 -0.89
C LEU A 175 6.93 20.14 -0.12
N ALA A 176 6.10 19.16 -0.42
CA ALA A 176 6.27 17.79 0.03
C ALA A 176 5.70 16.87 -1.07
N TYR A 177 6.47 15.87 -1.47
CA TYR A 177 6.07 14.90 -2.48
C TYR A 177 6.34 13.50 -1.96
N ASN A 178 5.40 12.59 -2.16
CA ASN A 178 5.62 11.17 -1.95
C ASN A 178 5.96 10.54 -3.30
N ILE A 179 7.14 9.92 -3.42
CA ILE A 179 7.50 9.09 -4.57
C ILE A 179 7.61 7.66 -4.08
N THR A 180 6.94 6.74 -4.77
CA THR A 180 6.98 5.31 -4.47
C THR A 180 7.17 4.51 -5.75
N LEU A 181 7.79 3.35 -5.57
CA LEU A 181 7.93 2.29 -6.55
C LEU A 181 6.75 1.32 -6.39
#